data_AF-A0A267E4J5-F1
#
_entry.id   AF-A0A267E4J5-F1
#
_cell.length_a   1.000
_cell.length_b   1.000
_cell.length_c   1.000
_cell.angle_alpha   90.00
_cell.angle_beta   90.00
_cell.angle_gamma   90.00
#
_symmetry.space_group_name_H-M   'P 1'
#
loop_
_entity.id
_entity.type
_entity.pdbx_description
1 polymer ?
#
loop_
_entity_poly.entity_id
_entity_poly.type
_entity_poly.pdbx_seq_one_letter_code
_entity_poly.pdbx_strand_id
1 'polypeptide(L)'
;MSANNDATAYEQCLRRSLAAILIDCGFQSSTRRCLRLLQAALEHFLSQVGQSARAYAEACGRTQPVLGDATMALVDYGVTVSSLIDFARQPRPAGTGGQQQRQQRNIPAVFGHDWLAEAALKRQSTAATSDRRAQQQTDRPNHIPDHLPPYPRPHTFVSTPAFRLRRCH
;
A
#
# COMPACT_ATOMS: atom_id res chain seq x y z
N MET A 1 -3.79 17.40 -4.58
CA MET A 1 -4.83 16.90 -5.52
C MET A 1 -4.58 15.46 -5.99
N SER A 2 -3.57 14.75 -5.50
CA SER A 2 -3.26 13.37 -5.93
C SER A 2 -4.11 12.27 -5.27
N ALA A 3 -4.52 12.43 -4.00
CA ALA A 3 -5.24 11.39 -3.26
C ALA A 3 -6.59 10.97 -3.88
N ASN A 4 -7.26 11.86 -4.62
CA ASN A 4 -8.53 11.55 -5.28
C ASN A 4 -8.36 10.62 -6.48
N ASN A 5 -7.18 10.63 -7.12
CA ASN A 5 -6.91 9.77 -8.27
C ASN A 5 -6.66 8.31 -7.84
N ASP A 6 -6.03 8.12 -6.67
CA ASP A 6 -5.73 6.77 -6.16
C ASP A 6 -7.00 6.07 -5.66
N ALA A 7 -7.86 6.80 -4.94
CA ALA A 7 -9.16 6.28 -4.48
C ALA A 7 -10.08 5.87 -5.64
N THR A 8 -10.12 6.70 -6.70
CA THR A 8 -10.93 6.40 -7.89
C THR A 8 -10.35 5.25 -8.72
N ALA A 9 -9.02 5.05 -8.70
CA ALA A 9 -8.38 3.90 -9.33
C ALA A 9 -8.68 2.58 -8.59
N TYR A 10 -8.65 2.58 -7.25
CA TYR A 10 -9.04 1.42 -6.44
C TYR A 10 -10.50 1.02 -6.70
N GLU A 11 -11.42 1.99 -6.69
CA GLU A 11 -12.83 1.76 -7.02
C GLU A 11 -12.99 1.15 -8.43
N GLN A 12 -12.26 1.65 -9.42
CA GLN A 12 -12.30 1.12 -10.78
C GLN A 12 -11.78 -0.33 -10.87
N CYS A 13 -10.71 -0.65 -10.15
CA CYS A 13 -10.16 -1.99 -10.07
C CYS A 13 -11.16 -2.97 -9.44
N LEU A 14 -11.74 -2.59 -8.30
CA LEU A 14 -12.70 -3.44 -7.57
C LEU A 14 -14.01 -3.61 -8.36
N ARG A 15 -14.49 -2.55 -9.01
CA ARG A 15 -15.65 -2.65 -9.91
C ARG A 15 -15.37 -3.58 -11.10
N ARG A 16 -14.16 -3.55 -11.65
CA ARG A 16 -13.75 -4.42 -12.77
C ARG A 16 -13.66 -5.88 -12.35
N SER A 17 -13.13 -6.18 -11.16
CA SER A 17 -13.06 -7.55 -10.66
C SER A 17 -14.45 -8.12 -10.37
N LEU A 18 -15.35 -7.33 -9.77
CA LEU A 18 -16.75 -7.73 -9.57
C LEU A 18 -17.47 -7.99 -10.88
N ALA A 19 -17.28 -7.14 -11.89
CA ALA A 19 -17.86 -7.37 -13.21
C ALA A 19 -17.35 -8.67 -13.85
N ALA A 20 -16.06 -9.00 -13.69
CA ALA A 20 -15.51 -10.27 -14.16
C ALA A 20 -16.14 -11.48 -13.45
N ILE A 21 -16.30 -11.41 -12.13
CA ILE A 21 -16.96 -12.47 -11.34
C ILE A 21 -18.42 -12.65 -11.79
N LEU A 22 -19.16 -11.57 -12.02
CA LEU A 22 -20.54 -11.66 -12.52
C LEU A 22 -20.61 -12.34 -13.89
N ILE A 23 -19.64 -12.10 -14.77
CA ILE A 23 -19.59 -12.76 -16.07
C ILE A 23 -19.26 -14.24 -15.90
N ASP A 24 -18.37 -14.61 -14.98
CA ASP A 24 -18.09 -16.01 -14.65
C ASP A 24 -19.33 -16.73 -14.10
N CYS A 25 -20.19 -16.03 -13.35
CA CYS A 25 -21.48 -16.54 -12.91
C CYS A 25 -22.55 -16.62 -14.02
N GLY A 26 -22.25 -16.13 -15.24
CA GLY A 26 -23.17 -16.15 -16.38
C GLY A 26 -24.10 -14.94 -16.51
N PHE A 27 -23.89 -13.86 -15.74
CA PHE A 27 -24.68 -12.63 -15.88
C PHE A 27 -24.28 -11.87 -17.15
N GLN A 28 -25.28 -11.52 -17.98
CA GLN A 28 -25.07 -10.79 -19.23
C GLN A 28 -25.09 -9.26 -19.04
N SER A 29 -25.80 -8.77 -18.03
CA SER A 29 -25.90 -7.33 -17.74
C SER A 29 -26.12 -7.09 -16.25
N SER A 30 -25.68 -5.93 -15.75
CA SER A 30 -25.93 -5.49 -14.39
C SER A 30 -26.12 -3.98 -14.32
N THR A 31 -26.97 -3.52 -13.41
CA THR A 31 -27.23 -2.09 -13.19
C THR A 31 -26.07 -1.45 -12.43
N ARG A 32 -25.68 -0.22 -12.79
CA ARG A 32 -24.60 0.54 -12.10
C ARG A 32 -24.81 0.68 -10.60
N ARG A 33 -26.06 0.72 -10.14
CA ARG A 33 -26.39 0.76 -8.70
C ARG A 33 -26.10 -0.57 -8.00
N CYS A 34 -26.40 -1.70 -8.64
CA CYS A 34 -26.12 -3.03 -8.10
C CYS A 34 -24.62 -3.26 -7.93
N LEU A 35 -23.81 -2.90 -8.94
CA LEU A 35 -22.35 -3.00 -8.86
C LEU A 35 -21.75 -2.19 -7.70
N ARG A 36 -22.26 -0.97 -7.46
CA ARG A 36 -21.81 -0.14 -6.33
C ARG A 36 -22.20 -0.73 -4.97
N LEU A 37 -23.41 -1.32 -4.87
CA LEU A 37 -23.84 -1.99 -3.65
C LEU A 37 -23.01 -3.24 -3.37
N LEU A 38 -22.73 -4.04 -4.40
CA LEU A 38 -21.90 -5.23 -4.28
C LEU A 38 -20.46 -4.86 -3.89
N GLN A 39 -19.93 -3.77 -4.45
CA GLN A 39 -18.66 -3.21 -4.04
C GLN A 39 -18.66 -2.82 -2.56
N ALA A 40 -19.63 -2.03 -2.11
CA ALA A 40 -19.72 -1.63 -0.71
C ALA A 40 -19.85 -2.83 0.23
N ALA A 41 -20.63 -3.85 -0.18
CA ALA A 41 -20.77 -5.10 0.57
C ALA A 41 -19.44 -5.87 0.66
N LEU A 42 -18.67 -5.95 -0.43
CA LEU A 42 -17.37 -6.60 -0.44
C LEU A 42 -16.36 -5.86 0.45
N GLU A 43 -16.31 -4.53 0.36
CA GLU A 43 -15.44 -3.69 1.21
C GLU A 43 -15.78 -3.84 2.69
N HIS A 44 -17.08 -3.90 3.03
CA HIS A 44 -17.54 -4.13 4.38
C HIS A 44 -17.16 -5.53 4.88
N PHE A 45 -17.39 -6.56 4.06
CA PHE A 45 -17.04 -7.94 4.38
C PHE A 45 -15.54 -8.11 4.67
N LEU A 46 -14.67 -7.57 3.80
CA LEU A 46 -13.21 -7.66 4.02
C LEU A 46 -12.77 -6.93 5.29
N SER A 47 -13.39 -5.78 5.58
CA SER A 47 -13.12 -5.03 6.81
C SER A 47 -13.56 -5.79 8.06
N GLN A 48 -14.72 -6.45 8.01
CA GLN A 48 -15.26 -7.26 9.09
C GLN A 48 -14.40 -8.51 9.38
N VAL A 49 -13.98 -9.23 8.33
CA VAL A 49 -13.06 -10.37 8.46
C VAL A 49 -11.70 -9.90 9.03
N GLY A 50 -11.20 -8.74 8.59
CA GLY A 50 -9.95 -8.18 9.13
C GLY A 50 -10.05 -7.78 10.61
N GLN A 51 -11.17 -7.17 11.01
CA GLN A 51 -11.42 -6.77 12.40
C GLN A 51 -11.55 -7.97 13.33
N SER A 52 -12.27 -9.02 12.90
CA SER A 52 -12.40 -10.27 13.66
C SER A 52 -11.08 -11.03 13.76
N ALA A 53 -10.31 -11.15 12.67
CA ALA A 53 -8.97 -11.75 12.69
C ALA A 53 -8.04 -11.00 13.66
N ARG A 54 -8.13 -9.67 13.71
CA ARG A 54 -7.38 -8.87 14.68
C ARG A 54 -7.84 -9.14 16.11
N ALA A 55 -9.15 -9.23 16.36
CA ALA A 55 -9.68 -9.54 17.69
C ALA A 55 -9.19 -10.92 18.19
N TYR A 56 -9.07 -11.91 17.30
CA TYR A 56 -8.50 -13.21 17.63
C TYR A 56 -7.01 -13.14 17.96
N ALA A 57 -6.24 -12.34 17.21
CA ALA A 57 -4.84 -12.11 17.54
C ALA A 57 -4.68 -11.45 18.92
N GLU A 58 -5.50 -10.43 19.21
CA GLU A 58 -5.49 -9.70 20.48
C GLU A 58 -5.92 -10.60 21.65
N ALA A 59 -6.88 -11.51 21.45
CA ALA A 59 -7.28 -12.50 22.45
C ALA A 59 -6.14 -13.48 22.81
N CYS A 60 -5.22 -13.74 21.88
CA CYS A 60 -4.00 -14.51 22.14
C CYS A 60 -2.82 -13.65 22.64
N GLY A 61 -3.01 -12.35 22.90
CA GLY A 61 -1.95 -11.43 23.30
C GLY A 61 -0.98 -11.04 22.17
N ARG A 62 -1.33 -11.32 20.90
CA ARG A 62 -0.52 -10.98 19.72
C ARG A 62 -1.00 -9.67 19.10
N THR A 63 -0.06 -8.88 18.59
CA THR A 63 -0.36 -7.62 17.86
C THR A 63 -0.45 -7.81 16.35
N GLN A 64 0.05 -8.93 15.82
CA GLN A 64 0.04 -9.26 14.39
C GLN A 64 -0.84 -10.49 14.16
N PRO A 65 -1.87 -10.39 13.29
CA PRO A 65 -2.70 -11.53 12.95
C PRO A 65 -1.90 -12.57 12.16
N VAL A 66 -2.12 -13.84 12.50
CA VAL A 66 -1.55 -15.01 11.84
C VAL A 66 -2.62 -15.64 10.97
N LEU A 67 -2.22 -16.50 10.02
CA LEU A 67 -3.14 -17.20 9.14
C LEU A 67 -4.27 -17.93 9.91
N GLY A 68 -3.97 -18.50 11.08
CA GLY A 68 -4.95 -19.15 11.95
C GLY A 68 -6.11 -18.23 12.34
N ASP A 69 -5.82 -16.97 12.66
CA ASP A 69 -6.83 -15.97 13.03
C ASP A 69 -7.73 -15.62 11.84
N ALA A 70 -7.13 -15.51 10.66
CA ALA A 70 -7.87 -15.28 9.42
C ALA A 70 -8.73 -16.49 9.05
N THR A 71 -8.25 -17.72 9.26
CA THR A 71 -9.06 -18.93 9.02
C THR A 71 -10.24 -19.02 9.98
N MET A 72 -10.05 -18.67 11.25
CA MET A 72 -11.15 -18.63 12.22
C MET A 72 -12.18 -17.56 11.84
N ALA A 73 -11.73 -16.34 11.55
CA ALA A 73 -12.59 -15.25 11.10
C ALA A 73 -13.43 -15.66 9.88
N LEU A 74 -12.83 -16.28 8.87
CA LEU A 74 -13.56 -16.75 7.69
C LEU A 74 -14.63 -17.80 8.05
N VAL A 75 -14.31 -18.74 8.94
CA VAL A 75 -15.26 -19.77 9.41
C VAL A 75 -16.45 -19.14 10.13
N ASP A 76 -16.26 -18.10 10.94
CA ASP A 76 -17.37 -17.41 11.63
C ASP A 76 -18.34 -16.72 10.67
N TYR A 77 -17.83 -16.21 9.55
CA TYR A 77 -18.66 -15.65 8.48
C TYR A 77 -19.18 -16.72 7.50
N GLY A 78 -19.00 -18.01 7.80
CA GLY A 78 -19.51 -19.13 7.02
C GLY A 78 -18.69 -19.49 5.78
N VAL A 79 -17.47 -18.97 5.64
CA VAL A 79 -16.57 -19.27 4.52
C VAL A 79 -15.59 -20.37 4.92
N THR A 80 -15.71 -21.54 4.26
CA THR A 80 -14.83 -22.67 4.52
C THR A 80 -13.58 -22.61 3.63
N VAL A 81 -12.40 -22.86 4.21
CA VAL A 81 -11.11 -22.83 3.49
C VAL A 81 -11.07 -23.80 2.30
N SER A 82 -11.72 -24.95 2.38
CA SER A 82 -11.82 -25.91 1.26
C SER A 82 -12.53 -25.30 0.05
N SER A 83 -13.69 -24.67 0.25
CA SER A 83 -14.45 -24.00 -0.82
C SER A 83 -13.65 -22.90 -1.52
N LEU A 84 -12.75 -22.22 -0.78
CA LEU A 84 -11.85 -21.22 -1.33
C LEU A 84 -10.79 -21.84 -2.25
N ILE A 85 -10.25 -23.00 -1.88
CA ILE A 85 -9.30 -23.75 -2.71
C ILE A 85 -9.99 -24.27 -3.97
N ASP A 86 -11.22 -24.78 -3.84
CA ASP A 86 -12.00 -25.26 -4.98
C ASP A 86 -12.29 -24.14 -5.96
N PHE A 87 -12.72 -22.97 -5.45
CA PHE A 87 -12.92 -21.77 -6.26
C PHE A 87 -11.63 -21.32 -6.96
N ALA A 88 -10.49 -21.34 -6.26
CA ALA A 88 -9.19 -20.96 -6.84
C ALA A 88 -8.73 -21.91 -7.97
N ARG A 89 -9.20 -23.15 -7.98
CA ARG A 89 -8.88 -24.14 -9.02
C ARG A 89 -9.81 -24.08 -10.22
N GLN A 90 -10.94 -23.38 -10.14
CA GLN A 90 -11.91 -23.34 -11.23
C GLN A 90 -11.31 -22.64 -12.47
N PRO A 91 -11.30 -23.31 -13.64
CA PRO A 91 -10.81 -22.71 -14.87
C PRO A 91 -11.75 -21.58 -15.28
N ARG A 92 -11.24 -20.35 -15.27
CA ARG A 92 -11.99 -19.18 -15.71
C ARG A 92 -12.16 -19.24 -17.23
N PRO A 93 -13.39 -19.06 -17.78
CA PRO A 93 -13.61 -19.16 -19.22
C PRO A 93 -12.70 -18.18 -19.96
N ALA A 94 -11.93 -18.69 -20.92
CA ALA A 94 -10.94 -17.92 -21.69
C ALA A 94 -11.54 -16.80 -22.57
N GLY A 95 -12.86 -16.60 -22.53
CA GLY A 95 -13.63 -15.78 -23.47
C GLY A 95 -13.88 -14.32 -23.09
N THR A 96 -13.63 -13.89 -21.84
CA THR A 96 -13.85 -12.48 -21.46
C THR A 96 -12.56 -11.70 -21.22
N GLY A 97 -11.43 -12.41 -21.23
CA GLY A 97 -10.16 -11.82 -21.62
C GLY A 97 -10.15 -11.73 -23.14
N GLY A 98 -10.80 -10.72 -23.71
CA GLY A 98 -10.37 -10.24 -25.02
C GLY A 98 -8.84 -10.15 -24.98
N GLN A 99 -8.18 -10.50 -26.07
CA GLN A 99 -6.73 -10.39 -26.27
C GLN A 99 -6.26 -8.93 -26.11
N GLN A 100 -6.43 -8.34 -24.93
CA GLN A 100 -5.59 -7.29 -24.45
C GLN A 100 -4.33 -8.01 -24.06
N GLN A 101 -3.48 -8.11 -25.08
CA GLN A 101 -2.04 -8.13 -25.01
C GLN A 101 -1.58 -8.13 -23.56
N ARG A 102 -0.92 -9.21 -23.17
CA ARG A 102 -0.11 -9.32 -21.96
C ARG A 102 1.08 -8.33 -21.97
N GLN A 103 0.92 -7.14 -22.59
CA GLN A 103 1.56 -5.94 -22.10
C GLN A 103 1.22 -5.92 -20.62
N GLN A 104 2.27 -6.01 -19.83
CA GLN A 104 2.27 -5.71 -18.42
C GLN A 104 1.35 -4.49 -18.25
N ARG A 105 0.11 -4.72 -17.83
CA ARG A 105 -0.66 -3.66 -17.23
C ARG A 105 0.21 -3.33 -16.04
N ASN A 106 0.96 -2.23 -16.14
CA ASN A 106 1.35 -1.46 -14.97
C ASN A 106 0.07 -1.42 -14.15
N ILE A 107 0.00 -2.28 -13.12
CA ILE A 107 -0.85 -2.01 -11.98
C ILE A 107 -0.43 -0.57 -11.66
N PRO A 108 -1.31 0.43 -11.81
CA PRO A 108 -0.92 1.77 -11.42
C PRO A 108 -0.33 1.65 -10.02
N ALA A 109 0.77 2.35 -9.74
CA ALA A 109 1.40 2.38 -8.42
C ALA A 109 0.46 2.91 -7.30
N VAL A 110 -0.85 2.89 -7.52
CA VAL A 110 -1.95 2.96 -6.57
C VAL A 110 -1.89 1.83 -5.55
N PHE A 111 -1.46 0.61 -5.97
CA PHE A 111 -1.05 -0.45 -5.03
C PHE A 111 0.45 -0.35 -4.70
N GLY A 112 1.00 0.87 -4.74
CA GLY A 112 2.24 1.20 -4.06
C GLY A 112 2.02 1.03 -2.57
N HIS A 113 2.04 -0.21 -2.11
CA HIS A 113 2.37 -0.51 -0.74
C HIS A 113 3.80 0.00 -0.54
N ASP A 114 3.95 1.25 -0.07
CA ASP A 114 5.23 1.85 0.31
C ASP A 114 6.06 0.91 1.21
N TRP A 115 5.39 0.03 1.98
CA TRP A 115 6.04 -0.98 2.82
C TRP A 115 6.80 -2.09 2.06
N LEU A 116 6.48 -2.37 0.79
CA LEU A 116 7.24 -3.31 -0.07
C LEU A 116 8.36 -2.61 -0.84
N ALA A 117 8.24 -1.31 -1.09
CA ALA A 117 9.25 -0.52 -1.81
C ALA A 117 10.54 -0.33 -0.99
N GLU A 118 10.43 -0.20 0.34
CA GLU A 118 11.59 -0.18 1.25
C GLU A 118 12.44 -1.47 1.16
N ALA A 119 11.80 -2.62 0.96
CA ALA A 119 12.48 -3.91 0.79
C ALA A 119 13.23 -4.00 -0.56
N ALA A 120 12.74 -3.31 -1.59
CA ALA A 120 13.41 -3.23 -2.89
C ALA A 120 14.56 -2.20 -2.91
N LEU A 121 14.43 -1.08 -2.19
CA LEU A 121 15.45 -0.04 -2.13
C LEU A 121 16.73 -0.53 -1.42
N LYS A 122 16.60 -1.42 -0.41
CA LYS A 122 17.75 -2.12 0.21
C LYS A 122 18.54 -3.01 -0.76
N ARG A 123 18.02 -3.33 -1.94
CA ARG A 123 18.73 -4.16 -2.94
C ARG A 123 19.46 -3.37 -4.03
N GLN A 124 19.26 -2.05 -4.13
CA GLN A 124 19.76 -1.26 -5.27
C GLN A 124 20.94 -0.32 -4.93
N SER A 125 21.37 -0.22 -3.66
CA SER A 125 22.48 0.65 -3.27
C SER A 125 23.87 0.05 -3.53
N THR A 126 24.06 -0.64 -4.65
CA THR A 126 25.38 -1.03 -5.16
C THR A 126 25.47 -0.75 -6.67
N ALA A 127 25.27 0.50 -7.08
CA ALA A 127 25.73 0.97 -8.38
C ALA A 127 25.99 2.48 -8.32
N ALA A 128 27.26 2.83 -8.51
CA ALA A 128 27.80 4.18 -8.41
C ALA A 128 27.31 5.11 -9.52
N THR A 129 27.12 6.39 -9.19
CA THR A 129 27.50 7.51 -10.06
C THR A 129 27.99 8.66 -9.18
N SER A 130 29.21 9.06 -9.48
CA SER A 130 30.00 10.12 -8.87
C SER A 130 29.33 11.50 -8.96
N ASP A 131 29.22 12.20 -7.83
CA ASP A 131 29.18 13.67 -7.84
C ASP A 131 30.03 14.27 -6.73
N ARG A 132 31.03 15.03 -7.19
CA ARG A 132 32.26 15.44 -6.49
C ARG A 132 32.06 16.66 -5.58
N ARG A 133 30.95 16.72 -4.84
CA ARG A 133 30.61 17.83 -3.91
C ARG A 133 30.06 17.37 -2.55
N ALA A 134 30.32 16.11 -2.18
CA ALA A 134 30.01 15.54 -0.86
C ALA A 134 31.09 15.80 0.21
N GLN A 135 32.04 16.70 -0.04
CA GLN A 135 33.18 16.95 0.87
C GLN A 135 32.93 18.01 1.95
N GLN A 136 31.71 18.54 2.08
CA GLN A 136 31.35 19.44 3.19
C GLN A 136 30.48 18.78 4.26
N GLN A 137 30.34 17.45 4.20
CA GLN A 137 29.50 16.64 5.07
C GLN A 137 30.29 16.01 6.23
N THR A 138 31.38 16.65 6.67
CA THR A 138 32.26 16.12 7.74
C THR A 138 32.49 17.08 8.90
N ASP A 139 32.01 18.33 8.86
CA ASP A 139 32.11 19.24 10.02
C ASP A 139 30.90 19.08 10.96
N ARG A 140 30.54 17.83 11.28
CA ARG A 140 29.62 17.57 12.40
C ARG A 140 30.46 17.45 13.68
N PRO A 141 30.16 18.22 14.74
CA PRO A 141 30.92 18.12 15.98
C PRO A 141 30.73 16.74 16.65
N ASN A 142 31.75 16.27 17.36
CA ASN A 142 31.87 14.91 17.91
C ASN A 142 30.75 14.47 18.88
N HIS A 143 29.91 15.38 19.36
CA HIS A 143 28.78 15.08 20.25
C HIS A 143 27.48 14.74 19.50
N ILE A 144 27.48 14.84 18.17
CA ILE A 144 26.32 14.51 17.34
C ILE A 144 26.53 13.11 16.78
N PRO A 145 25.68 12.15 17.17
CA PRO A 145 25.91 10.78 16.79
C PRO A 145 25.58 10.53 15.31
N ASP A 146 26.29 9.55 14.75
CA ASP A 146 26.35 9.35 13.30
C ASP A 146 25.03 8.92 12.63
N HIS A 147 24.04 8.50 13.43
CA HIS A 147 22.74 8.02 12.99
C HIS A 147 21.70 9.14 12.77
N LEU A 148 22.02 10.40 13.12
CA LEU A 148 21.16 11.52 12.78
C LEU A 148 21.29 11.88 11.29
N PRO A 149 20.21 12.41 10.68
CA PRO A 149 20.29 12.93 9.32
C PRO A 149 21.31 14.08 9.23
N PRO A 150 21.92 14.30 8.06
CA PRO A 150 22.88 15.38 7.88
C PRO A 150 22.20 16.74 8.06
N TYR A 151 22.98 17.73 8.50
CA TYR A 151 22.50 19.10 8.58
C TYR A 151 21.96 19.58 7.23
N PRO A 152 20.85 20.35 7.24
CA PRO A 152 20.35 20.95 6.02
C PRO A 152 21.39 21.92 5.45
N ARG A 153 21.33 22.16 4.14
CA ARG A 153 22.31 23.01 3.46
C ARG A 153 22.29 24.44 4.02
N PRO A 154 23.41 25.19 4.03
CA PRO A 154 23.50 26.52 4.64
C PRO A 154 22.41 27.52 4.21
N HIS A 155 21.93 27.47 2.97
CA HIS A 155 20.84 28.31 2.46
C HIS A 155 19.45 27.97 3.03
N THR A 156 19.36 26.94 3.86
CA THR A 156 18.15 26.52 4.59
C THR A 156 18.06 27.21 5.96
N PHE A 157 19.16 27.75 6.49
CA PHE A 157 19.16 28.45 7.77
C PHE A 157 18.66 29.89 7.60
N VAL A 158 17.59 30.25 8.32
CA VAL A 158 17.14 31.64 8.44
C VAL A 158 17.73 32.22 9.72
N SER A 159 18.73 33.09 9.60
CA SER A 159 19.34 33.78 10.75
C SER A 159 18.51 34.98 11.16
N THR A 160 17.91 34.94 12.36
CA THR A 160 17.30 36.14 12.96
C THR A 160 18.44 37.05 13.47
N PRO A 161 18.53 38.32 13.02
CA PRO A 161 19.59 39.20 13.49
C PRO A 161 19.41 39.51 14.98
N ALA A 162 20.33 38.99 15.82
CA ALA A 162 20.43 39.39 17.22
C ALA A 162 21.05 40.80 17.29
N PHE A 163 20.35 41.72 17.96
CA PHE A 163 20.72 43.13 18.08
C PHE A 163 22.07 43.28 18.82
N ARG A 164 23.11 43.76 18.13
CA ARG A 164 24.40 44.10 18.77
C ARG A 164 24.31 45.48 19.41
N LEU A 165 24.19 45.53 20.75
CA LEU A 165 24.45 46.74 21.52
C LEU A 165 25.89 47.19 21.29
N ARG A 166 26.07 48.32 20.61
CA ARG A 166 27.38 48.99 20.49
C ARG A 166 27.69 49.64 21.83
N ARG A 167 28.72 49.17 22.53
CA ARG A 167 29.32 49.95 23.62
C ARG A 167 30.24 51.00 23.01
N CYS A 168 29.95 52.26 23.29
CA CYS A 168 30.86 53.39 23.06
C CYS A 168 31.98 53.34 24.12
N HIS A 169 33.19 53.71 23.71
CA HIS A 169 34.37 53.84 24.56
C HIS A 169 34.28 55.06 25.47
#